data_AF-A0A8T5UZT6-F1
#
_entry.id   AF-A0A8T5UZT6-F1
#
_cell.length_a   1.000
_cell.length_b   1.000
_cell.length_c   1.000
_cell.angle_alpha   90.00
_cell.angle_beta   90.00
_cell.angle_gamma   90.00
#
_symmetry.space_group_name_H-M   'P 1'
#
loop_
_entity.id
_entity.type
_entity.pdbx_description
1 polymer ?
#
loop_
_entity_poly.entity_id
_entity_poly.type
_entity_poly.pdbx_seq_one_letter_code
_entity_poly.pdbx_strand_id
1 'polypeptide(L)'
;MALTKFRIDEEPHAMDGLRLLAQEGTGEIEAFVSRKVMDVWAESIEHSGGRQSLFRKQYNALGKRNFAALERIVSAKYQRGTAFNRQHPFVEVLFSDIAESGETLNLSELVREPLPPAFHRRA
;
A
#
# COMPACT_ATOMS: atom_id res chain seq x y z
N MET A 1 -1.78 -0.54 22.25
CA MET A 1 -0.34 -0.20 22.34
C MET A 1 0.07 0.43 21.01
N ALA A 2 1.27 1.00 20.92
CA ALA A 2 1.76 1.62 19.68
C ALA A 2 2.59 0.63 18.87
N LEU A 3 2.40 0.62 17.55
CA LEU A 3 3.25 -0.11 16.61
C LEU A 3 4.58 0.63 16.46
N THR A 4 5.68 -0.12 16.37
CA THR A 4 7.04 0.40 16.23
C THR A 4 7.83 -0.40 15.20
N LYS A 5 9.03 0.07 14.83
CA LYS A 5 9.96 -0.63 13.94
C LYS A 5 9.31 -1.15 12.66
N PHE A 6 8.55 -0.29 11.99
CA PHE A 6 7.99 -0.63 10.70
C PHE A 6 9.10 -0.93 9.70
N ARG A 7 8.81 -1.80 8.74
CA ARG A 7 9.62 -2.04 7.55
C ARG A 7 8.72 -2.52 6.42
N ILE A 8 9.13 -2.27 5.19
CA ILE A 8 8.54 -2.91 4.02
C ILE A 8 9.16 -4.30 3.90
N ASP A 9 8.31 -5.31 3.76
CA ASP A 9 8.77 -6.65 3.39
C ASP A 9 8.89 -6.72 1.86
N GLU A 10 10.12 -6.84 1.38
CA GLU A 10 10.43 -6.96 -0.04
C GLU A 10 10.67 -8.41 -0.48
N GLU A 11 10.58 -9.36 0.44
CA GLU A 11 10.82 -10.77 0.12
C GLU A 11 9.81 -11.28 -0.93
N PRO A 12 10.19 -12.30 -1.72
CA PRO A 12 9.26 -12.94 -2.63
C PRO A 12 8.05 -13.48 -1.87
N HIS A 13 6.88 -12.92 -2.15
CA HIS A 13 5.60 -13.34 -1.59
C HIS A 13 4.54 -13.46 -2.68
N ALA A 14 3.57 -14.35 -2.47
CA ALA A 14 2.48 -14.62 -3.41
C ALA A 14 1.43 -13.51 -3.45
N MET A 15 1.40 -12.61 -2.46
CA MET A 15 0.45 -11.51 -2.42
C MET A 15 0.77 -10.45 -3.49
N ASP A 16 -0.27 -9.97 -4.17
CA ASP A 16 -0.18 -8.92 -5.19
C ASP A 16 -0.42 -7.55 -4.53
N GLY A 17 0.62 -7.02 -3.89
CA GLY A 17 0.57 -5.75 -3.15
C GLY A 17 1.81 -5.50 -2.31
N LEU A 18 1.75 -4.45 -1.51
CA LEU A 18 2.80 -4.03 -0.58
C LEU A 18 2.56 -4.67 0.79
N ARG A 19 3.57 -5.36 1.32
CA ARG A 19 3.56 -5.93 2.67
C ARG A 19 4.43 -5.08 3.59
N LEU A 20 3.92 -4.77 4.77
CA LEU A 20 4.64 -4.08 5.83
C LEU A 20 4.65 -4.95 7.09
N LEU A 21 5.75 -4.89 7.82
CA LEU A 21 5.90 -5.55 9.12
C LEU A 21 6.16 -4.47 10.16
N ALA A 22 5.54 -4.61 11.33
CA ALA A 22 5.70 -3.74 12.48
C ALA A 22 5.85 -4.58 13.75
N GLN A 23 6.24 -3.95 14.86
CA GLN A 23 6.33 -4.59 16.16
C GLN A 23 5.34 -4.00 17.16
N GLU A 24 4.61 -4.87 17.85
CA GLU A 24 3.90 -4.55 19.10
C GLU A 24 4.56 -5.33 20.25
N GLY A 25 5.35 -4.64 21.08
CA GLY A 25 6.16 -5.31 22.09
C GLY A 25 7.15 -6.29 21.47
N THR A 26 6.98 -7.59 21.74
CA THR A 26 7.78 -8.67 21.13
C THR A 26 7.07 -9.37 19.97
N GLY A 27 5.82 -9.00 19.66
CA GLY A 27 5.04 -9.56 18.57
C GLY A 27 5.29 -8.83 17.24
N GLU A 28 5.39 -9.58 16.15
CA GLU A 28 5.38 -9.01 14.80
C GLU A 28 3.93 -8.88 14.31
N ILE A 29 3.60 -7.70 13.81
CA ILE A 29 2.30 -7.36 13.23
C ILE A 29 2.51 -7.17 11.74
N GLU A 30 1.67 -7.82 10.95
CA GLU A 30 1.70 -7.69 9.50
C GLU A 30 0.60 -6.73 9.03
N ALA A 31 0.95 -5.89 8.07
CA ALA A 31 0.03 -5.03 7.36
C ALA A 31 0.19 -5.20 5.84
N PHE A 32 -0.90 -5.01 5.12
CA PHE A 32 -0.93 -5.25 3.68
C PHE A 32 -1.74 -4.17 2.96
N VAL A 33 -1.18 -3.68 1.85
CA VAL A 33 -1.88 -2.80 0.91
C VAL A 33 -1.93 -3.50 -0.43
N SER A 34 -3.12 -3.90 -0.89
CA SER A 34 -3.24 -4.57 -2.18
C SER A 34 -2.78 -3.66 -3.33
N ARG A 35 -2.28 -4.25 -4.43
CA ARG A 35 -1.96 -3.50 -5.65
C ARG A 35 -3.15 -2.68 -6.12
N LYS A 36 -4.37 -3.21 -6.02
CA LYS A 36 -5.58 -2.48 -6.43
C LYS A 36 -5.79 -1.20 -5.62
N VAL A 37 -5.52 -1.23 -4.31
CA VAL A 37 -5.60 -0.04 -3.46
C VAL A 37 -4.50 0.96 -3.85
N MET A 38 -3.28 0.50 -4.10
CA MET A 38 -2.18 1.35 -4.59
C MET A 38 -2.48 1.97 -5.96
N ASP A 39 -3.06 1.21 -6.89
CA ASP A 39 -3.49 1.67 -8.21
C ASP A 39 -4.49 2.83 -8.06
N VAL A 40 -5.53 2.64 -7.24
CA VAL A 40 -6.57 3.66 -7.02
C VAL A 40 -6.01 4.89 -6.31
N TRP A 41 -5.10 4.72 -5.34
CA TRP A 41 -4.47 5.86 -4.68
C TRP A 41 -3.61 6.68 -5.64
N ALA A 42 -2.82 6.03 -6.49
CA ALA A 42 -2.04 6.72 -7.53
C ALA A 42 -2.95 7.41 -8.57
N GLU A 43 -3.96 6.71 -9.09
CA GLU A 43 -4.93 7.26 -10.06
C GLU A 43 -5.66 8.49 -9.51
N SER A 44 -6.00 8.49 -8.21
CA SER A 44 -6.68 9.63 -7.57
C SER A 44 -5.87 10.93 -7.59
N ILE A 45 -4.55 10.85 -7.81
CA ILE A 45 -3.65 12.01 -7.84
C ILE A 45 -3.19 12.32 -9.27
N GLU A 46 -2.92 11.31 -10.10
CA GLU A 46 -2.46 11.56 -11.48
C GLU A 46 -3.54 12.21 -12.36
N HIS A 47 -4.83 12.09 -12.02
CA HIS A 47 -5.98 12.58 -12.81
C HIS A 47 -5.96 12.16 -14.29
N SER A 48 -5.07 11.24 -14.65
CA SER A 48 -4.84 10.76 -16.00
C SER A 48 -5.76 9.58 -16.22
N GLY A 49 -6.66 9.67 -17.20
CA GLY A 49 -7.66 8.63 -17.50
C GLY A 49 -7.09 7.28 -17.98
N GLY A 50 -5.78 7.06 -17.84
CA GLY A 50 -5.07 5.84 -18.22
C GLY A 50 -4.98 4.87 -17.03
N ARG A 51 -5.86 3.85 -17.01
CA ARG A 51 -5.91 2.75 -16.04
C ARG A 51 -4.73 1.78 -16.16
N GLN A 52 -3.49 2.27 -16.08
CA GLN A 52 -2.33 1.38 -16.07
C GLN A 52 -2.06 0.90 -14.64
N SER A 53 -2.27 -0.39 -14.41
CA SER A 53 -1.90 -1.02 -13.15
C SER A 53 -0.40 -0.93 -12.88
N LEU A 54 -0.05 -0.73 -11.62
CA LEU A 54 1.33 -0.70 -11.13
C LEU A 54 1.93 -2.10 -11.15
N PHE A 55 3.10 -2.27 -11.75
CA PHE A 55 3.91 -3.46 -11.59
C PHE A 55 4.56 -3.51 -10.20
N ARG A 56 5.04 -4.69 -9.81
CA ARG A 56 5.67 -4.94 -8.49
C ARG A 56 6.75 -3.95 -8.11
N LYS A 57 7.64 -3.64 -9.04
CA LYS A 57 8.71 -2.65 -8.80
C LYS A 57 8.14 -1.26 -8.51
N GLN A 58 7.04 -0.88 -9.16
CA GLN A 58 6.44 0.44 -9.03
C GLN A 58 5.70 0.58 -7.70
N TYR A 59 4.85 -0.38 -7.32
CA TYR A 59 4.18 -0.28 -6.02
C TYR A 59 5.16 -0.45 -4.84
N ASN A 60 6.26 -1.19 -5.00
CA ASN A 60 7.32 -1.26 -3.97
C ASN A 60 8.07 0.08 -3.85
N ALA A 61 8.41 0.72 -4.97
CA ALA A 61 9.04 2.04 -4.97
C ALA A 61 8.13 3.11 -4.37
N LEU A 62 6.83 3.11 -4.74
CA LEU A 62 5.83 3.97 -4.13
C LEU A 62 5.71 3.73 -2.63
N GLY A 63 5.67 2.46 -2.20
CA GLY A 63 5.65 2.08 -0.80
C GLY A 63 6.83 2.67 -0.04
N LYS A 64 8.05 2.51 -0.56
CA LYS A 64 9.27 3.08 0.05
C LYS A 64 9.22 4.59 0.15
N ARG A 65 8.81 5.27 -0.92
CA ARG A 65 8.75 6.73 -0.96
C ARG A 65 7.72 7.29 0.00
N ASN A 66 6.63 6.56 0.23
CA ASN A 66 5.49 6.96 1.04
C ASN A 66 5.43 6.23 2.38
N PHE A 67 6.56 5.68 2.82
CA PHE A 67 6.64 4.81 3.98
C PHE A 67 6.06 5.47 5.24
N ALA A 68 6.42 6.72 5.52
CA ALA A 68 5.90 7.44 6.67
C ALA A 68 4.37 7.66 6.65
N ALA A 69 3.77 7.82 5.47
CA ALA A 69 2.32 7.92 5.33
C ALA A 69 1.66 6.56 5.61
N LEU A 70 2.24 5.48 5.07
CA LEU A 70 1.78 4.11 5.30
C LEU A 70 1.87 3.72 6.78
N GLU A 71 2.96 4.08 7.47
CA GLU A 71 3.10 3.86 8.92
C GLU A 71 1.94 4.52 9.69
N ARG A 72 1.58 5.76 9.35
CA ARG A 72 0.48 6.49 10.01
C ARG A 72 -0.88 5.84 9.74
N ILE A 73 -1.15 5.48 8.48
CA ILE A 73 -2.40 4.80 8.10
C ILE A 73 -2.53 3.47 8.83
N VAL A 74 -1.49 2.64 8.81
CA VAL A 74 -1.48 1.33 9.47
C VAL A 74 -1.64 1.49 10.98
N SER A 75 -0.90 2.43 11.59
CA SER A 75 -0.99 2.70 13.04
C SER A 75 -2.39 3.14 13.45
N ALA A 76 -2.99 4.07 12.69
CA ALA A 76 -4.33 4.56 12.97
C ALA A 76 -5.38 3.45 12.87
N LYS A 77 -5.32 2.63 11.81
CA LYS A 77 -6.24 1.49 11.66
C LYS A 77 -6.04 0.44 12.75
N TYR A 78 -4.80 0.12 13.10
CA TYR A 78 -4.47 -0.84 14.14
C TYR A 78 -5.03 -0.41 15.50
N GLN A 79 -4.87 0.87 15.86
CA GLN A 79 -5.36 1.43 17.13
C GLN A 79 -6.88 1.36 17.29
N ARG A 80 -7.64 1.37 16.18
CA ARG A 80 -9.11 1.23 16.21
C ARG A 80 -9.56 -0.20 16.57
N GLY A 81 -8.67 -1.18 16.50
CA GLY A 81 -8.92 -2.56 16.94
C GLY A 81 -9.93 -3.34 16.09
N THR A 82 -10.44 -4.44 16.65
CA THR A 82 -11.27 -5.44 15.97
C THR A 82 -12.58 -4.90 15.38
N ALA A 83 -13.13 -3.84 15.96
CA ALA A 83 -14.38 -3.22 15.48
C ALA A 83 -14.25 -2.64 14.06
N PHE A 84 -13.05 -2.15 13.71
CA PHE A 84 -12.76 -1.52 12.41
C PHE A 84 -11.78 -2.33 11.56
N ASN A 85 -11.12 -3.31 12.16
CA ASN A 85 -10.22 -4.24 11.48
C ASN A 85 -10.58 -5.68 11.83
N ARG A 86 -11.39 -6.32 10.98
CA ARG A 86 -11.87 -7.70 11.21
C ARG A 86 -10.74 -8.73 11.25
N GLN A 87 -9.58 -8.42 10.68
CA GLN A 87 -8.43 -9.33 10.62
C GLN A 87 -7.39 -9.04 11.71
N HIS A 88 -7.72 -8.18 12.69
CA HIS A 88 -6.81 -7.84 13.79
C HIS A 88 -6.24 -9.11 14.47
N PRO A 89 -4.91 -9.19 14.68
CA PRO A 89 -3.96 -8.09 14.62
C PRO A 89 -3.41 -7.75 13.22
N PHE A 90 -3.66 -8.57 12.19
CA PHE A 90 -3.28 -8.26 10.81
C PHE A 90 -4.03 -7.03 10.31
N VAL A 91 -3.34 -6.10 9.63
CA VAL A 91 -3.91 -4.84 9.14
C VAL A 91 -4.02 -4.85 7.61
N GLU A 92 -5.21 -5.17 7.11
CA GLU A 92 -5.52 -4.92 5.70
C GLU A 92 -5.83 -3.42 5.50
N VAL A 93 -5.03 -2.71 4.70
CA VAL A 93 -5.28 -1.31 4.35
C VAL A 93 -6.22 -1.24 3.15
N LEU A 94 -7.35 -0.58 3.35
CA LEU A 94 -8.36 -0.31 2.33
C LEU A 94 -8.24 1.14 1.85
N PHE A 95 -8.83 1.42 0.69
CA PHE A 95 -8.86 2.79 0.18
C PHE A 95 -9.60 3.76 1.11
N SER A 96 -10.59 3.30 1.88
CA SER A 96 -11.25 4.12 2.89
C SER A 96 -10.30 4.57 3.98
N ASP A 97 -9.34 3.73 4.39
CA ASP A 97 -8.36 4.11 5.41
C ASP A 97 -7.42 5.21 4.89
N ILE A 98 -7.02 5.10 3.62
CA ILE A 98 -6.24 6.14 2.92
C ILE A 98 -7.04 7.44 2.85
N ALA A 99 -8.29 7.38 2.40
CA ALA A 99 -9.16 8.56 2.29
C ALA A 99 -9.41 9.23 3.66
N GLU A 100 -9.67 8.44 4.70
CA GLU A 100 -9.86 8.93 6.07
C GLU A 100 -8.57 9.53 6.67
N SER A 101 -7.40 9.03 6.27
CA SER A 101 -6.12 9.54 6.77
C SER A 101 -5.76 10.94 6.25
N GLY A 102 -6.31 11.34 5.10
CA GLY A 102 -5.93 12.58 4.41
C GLY A 102 -4.49 12.58 3.85
N GLU A 103 -3.78 11.46 3.90
CA GLU A 103 -2.42 11.34 3.38
C GLU A 103 -2.43 11.43 1.85
N THR A 104 -1.49 12.20 1.30
CA THR A 104 -1.30 12.32 -0.15
C THR A 104 -0.14 11.44 -0.58
N LEU A 105 -0.35 10.61 -1.61
CA LEU A 105 0.71 9.79 -2.17
C LEU A 105 1.69 10.69 -2.95
N ASN A 106 2.93 10.71 -2.51
CA ASN A 106 4.03 11.29 -3.26
C ASN A 106 4.35 10.39 -4.46
N LEU A 107 3.97 10.86 -5.64
CA LEU A 107 4.23 10.22 -6.92
C LEU A 107 5.55 10.65 -7.57
N SER A 108 6.32 11.53 -6.92
CA SER A 108 7.63 11.93 -7.42
C SER A 108 8.47 10.68 -7.64
N GLU A 109 9.08 10.56 -8.82
CA GLU A 109 9.90 9.41 -9.23
C GLU A 109 9.11 8.14 -9.59
N LEU A 110 7.77 8.18 -9.61
CA LEU A 110 6.98 7.11 -10.23
C LEU A 110 7.19 7.12 -11.75
N VAL A 111 7.99 6.19 -12.25
CA VAL A 111 8.14 5.96 -13.69
C VAL A 111 7.13 4.90 -14.12
N ARG A 112 6.18 5.28 -14.98
CA ARG A 112 5.24 4.35 -15.62
C ARG A 112 5.98 3.56 -16.70
N GLU A 113 6.32 2.30 -16.42
CA GLU A 113 6.88 1.39 -17.44
C GLU A 113 5.82 1.16 -18.52
N PRO A 114 6.16 1.24 -19.83
CA PRO A 114 5.19 0.99 -20.89
C PRO A 114 4.67 -0.45 -20.78
N LEU A 115 3.37 -0.62 -21.03
CA LEU A 115 2.77 -1.95 -21.04
C LEU A 115 3.48 -2.81 -22.11
N PRO A 116 3.88 -4.06 -21.83
CA PRO A 116 4.51 -4.86 -22.88
C PRO A 116 3.54 -5.12 -24.05
N PRO A 117 4.03 -5.26 -25.31
CA PRO A 117 3.20 -5.52 -26.49
C PRO A 117 2.19 -6.66 -26.32
N ALA A 118 2.56 -7.73 -25.61
CA ALA A 118 1.71 -8.90 -25.35
C ALA A 118 0.44 -8.59 -24.53
N PHE A 119 0.42 -7.48 -23.80
CA PHE A 119 -0.72 -7.07 -22.96
C PHE A 119 -1.53 -5.92 -23.57
N HIS A 120 -1.12 -5.39 -24.73
CA HIS A 120 -1.95 -4.45 -25.45
C HIS A 120 -3.19 -5.18 -25.96
N ARG A 121 -4.38 -4.65 -25.66
CA ARG A 121 -5.62 -5.17 -26.22
C ARG A 121 -5.52 -5.04 -27.74
N ARG A 122 -5.61 -6.17 -28.48
CA ARG A 122 -5.72 -6.13 -29.94
C ARG A 122 -6.99 -5.35 -30.28
N ALA A 123 -6.83 -4.32 -31.12
CA ALA A 123 -7.94 -3.52 -31.66
C ALA A 123 -8.83 -4.37 -32.57
#